data_AF-A0A382TC33-F1
#
_entry.id   AF-A0A382TC33-F1
#
_cell.length_a   1.000
_cell.length_b   1.000
_cell.length_c   1.000
_cell.angle_alpha   90.00
_cell.angle_beta   90.00
_cell.angle_gamma   90.00
#
_symmetry.space_group_name_H-M   'P 1'
#
loop_
_entity.id
_entity.type
_entity.pdbx_description
1 polymer ?
#
loop_
_entity_poly.entity_id
_entity_poly.type
_entity_poly.pdbx_seq_one_letter_code
_entity_poly.pdbx_strand_id
1 'polypeptide(L)'
;MLFVPANMQKFIDSAPRRGADAYILDLEDSVPLAQKDNARGRIREAAASISESGAEILVRINRPWRLAVRDIEASVDANVSALMVPKAADVGHIRAIAEILDEIEDESGLPNGHTR
;
A
#
# COMPACT_ATOMS: atom_id res chain seq x y z
N MET A 1 -2.38 1.68 -14.55
CA MET A 1 -1.72 1.64 -13.23
C MET A 1 -0.32 2.24 -13.32
N LEU A 2 0.11 3.07 -12.35
CA LEU A 2 1.44 3.68 -12.30
C LEU A 2 2.12 3.43 -10.94
N PHE A 3 3.38 3.00 -10.94
CA PHE A 3 4.17 2.87 -9.71
C PHE A 3 4.68 4.23 -9.22
N VAL A 4 4.56 4.46 -7.92
CA VAL A 4 4.98 5.68 -7.23
C VAL A 4 5.79 5.27 -5.98
N PRO A 5 7.12 5.48 -5.96
CA PRO A 5 7.93 5.19 -4.79
C PRO A 5 7.45 5.99 -3.57
N ALA A 6 7.01 5.30 -2.51
CA ALA A 6 6.37 5.94 -1.36
C ALA A 6 7.33 6.82 -0.53
N ASN A 7 8.65 6.68 -0.72
CA ASN A 7 9.66 7.53 -0.08
C ASN A 7 9.97 8.83 -0.87
N MET A 8 9.42 9.01 -2.07
CA MET A 8 9.78 10.11 -2.96
C MET A 8 8.65 11.12 -3.12
N GLN A 9 8.62 12.15 -2.26
CA GLN A 9 7.57 13.18 -2.24
C GLN A 9 7.31 13.81 -3.62
N LYS A 10 8.38 14.11 -4.37
CA LYS A 10 8.28 14.64 -5.74
C LYS A 10 7.40 13.79 -6.66
N PHE A 11 7.45 12.46 -6.51
CA PHE A 11 6.65 11.54 -7.33
C PHE A 11 5.21 11.45 -6.82
N ILE A 12 5.00 11.47 -5.50
CA ILE A 12 3.67 11.56 -4.87
C ILE A 12 2.96 12.82 -5.36
N ASP A 13 3.57 14.01 -5.23
CA ASP A 13 2.98 15.31 -5.60
C ASP A 13 2.66 15.42 -7.10
N SER A 14 3.37 14.66 -7.95
CA SER A 14 3.17 14.70 -9.40
C SER A 14 2.29 13.57 -9.91
N ALA A 15 1.96 12.57 -9.08
CA ALA A 15 1.18 11.41 -9.46
C ALA A 15 -0.19 11.79 -10.01
N PRO A 16 -1.03 12.63 -9.36
CA PRO A 16 -2.37 12.98 -9.85
C PRO A 16 -2.39 13.54 -11.27
N ARG A 17 -1.34 14.27 -11.65
CA ARG A 17 -1.20 14.91 -12.98
C ARG A 17 -0.87 13.92 -14.11
N ARG A 18 -0.62 12.64 -13.78
CA ARG A 18 -0.28 11.60 -14.76
C ARG A 18 -1.52 10.95 -15.39
N GLY A 19 -2.71 11.13 -14.81
CA GLY A 19 -3.97 10.62 -15.37
C GLY A 19 -4.02 9.09 -15.47
N ALA A 20 -3.44 8.37 -14.50
CA ALA A 20 -3.55 6.92 -14.44
C ALA A 20 -4.82 6.52 -13.69
N ASP A 21 -5.48 5.43 -14.12
CA ASP A 21 -6.69 4.92 -13.45
C ASP A 21 -6.42 4.43 -12.03
N ALA A 22 -5.18 4.02 -11.76
CA ALA A 22 -4.75 3.64 -10.42
C ALA A 22 -3.26 3.90 -10.20
N TYR A 23 -2.89 4.13 -8.95
CA TYR A 23 -1.51 4.36 -8.51
C TYR A 23 -1.10 3.32 -7.48
N ILE A 24 0.10 2.78 -7.66
CA ILE A 24 0.69 1.80 -6.75
C ILE A 24 1.75 2.52 -5.93
N LEU A 25 1.43 2.82 -4.68
CA LEU A 25 2.41 3.29 -3.71
C LEU A 25 3.35 2.11 -3.41
N ASP A 26 4.59 2.24 -3.86
CA ASP A 26 5.56 1.16 -3.76
C ASP A 26 6.34 1.25 -2.45
N LEU A 27 6.23 0.21 -1.63
CA LEU A 27 7.09 -0.01 -0.48
C LEU A 27 8.19 -1.02 -0.77
N GLU A 28 8.19 -1.72 -1.91
CA GLU A 28 9.10 -2.83 -2.23
C GLU A 28 10.38 -2.34 -2.95
N ASP A 29 10.64 -2.79 -4.17
CA ASP A 29 11.96 -2.69 -4.80
C ASP A 29 12.38 -1.24 -5.13
N SER A 30 11.44 -0.29 -5.21
CA SER A 30 11.78 1.13 -5.39
C SER A 30 12.24 1.83 -4.12
N VAL A 31 12.15 1.19 -2.96
CA VAL A 31 12.46 1.80 -1.65
C VAL A 31 13.67 1.11 -1.02
N PRO A 32 14.77 1.83 -0.75
CA PRO A 32 15.91 1.27 -0.01
C PRO A 32 15.51 0.82 1.40
N LEU A 33 16.17 -0.21 1.94
CA LEU A 33 15.85 -0.76 3.27
C LEU A 33 15.82 0.30 4.38
N ALA A 34 16.79 1.22 4.38
CA ALA A 34 16.89 2.29 5.37
C ALA A 34 15.76 3.33 5.29
N GLN A 35 14.99 3.34 4.20
CA GLN A 35 13.89 4.28 3.96
C GLN A 35 12.51 3.64 4.15
N LYS A 36 12.42 2.34 4.45
CA LYS A 36 11.13 1.62 4.57
C LYS A 36 10.24 2.23 5.66
N ASP A 37 10.81 2.52 6.82
CA ASP A 37 10.04 3.09 7.93
C ASP A 37 9.52 4.50 7.58
N ASN A 38 10.33 5.31 6.89
CA ASN A 38 9.88 6.61 6.40
C ASN A 38 8.80 6.48 5.32
N ALA A 39 8.95 5.53 4.40
CA ALA A 39 7.99 5.29 3.32
C ALA A 39 6.63 4.84 3.88
N ARG A 40 6.61 3.93 4.87
CA ARG A 40 5.38 3.52 5.58
C ARG A 40 4.66 4.70 6.19
N GLY A 41 5.40 5.58 6.87
CA GLY A 41 4.83 6.76 7.52
C GLY A 41 4.16 7.75 6.55
N ARG A 42 4.38 7.62 5.24
CA ARG A 42 3.80 8.48 4.20
C ARG A 42 2.58 7.86 3.50
N ILE A 43 2.29 6.58 3.69
CA ILE A 43 1.30 5.87 2.88
C ILE A 43 -0.09 6.51 2.97
N ARG A 44 -0.58 6.78 4.18
CA ARG A 44 -1.92 7.34 4.40
C ARG A 44 -2.08 8.72 3.76
N GLU A 45 -1.12 9.63 3.99
CA GLU A 45 -1.14 10.97 3.41
C GLU A 45 -1.01 10.94 1.88
N ALA A 46 -0.14 10.08 1.34
CA ALA A 46 0.02 9.90 -0.10
C ALA A 46 -1.24 9.31 -0.74
N ALA A 47 -1.87 8.32 -0.10
CA ALA A 47 -3.11 7.72 -0.57
C ALA A 47 -4.23 8.76 -0.64
N ALA A 48 -4.47 9.48 0.47
CA ALA A 48 -5.48 10.54 0.53
C ALA A 48 -5.26 11.61 -0.55
N SER A 49 -4.02 12.10 -0.70
CA SER A 49 -3.70 13.14 -1.68
C SER A 49 -3.89 12.66 -3.13
N ILE A 50 -3.50 11.43 -3.46
CA ILE A 50 -3.62 10.94 -4.83
C ILE A 50 -5.08 10.55 -5.15
N SER A 51 -5.83 10.03 -4.17
CA SER A 51 -7.23 9.64 -4.36
C SER A 51 -8.15 10.82 -4.67
N GLU A 52 -7.76 12.06 -4.34
CA GLU A 52 -8.50 13.27 -4.75
C GLU A 52 -8.66 13.39 -6.29
N SER A 53 -7.79 12.74 -7.06
CA SER A 53 -7.92 12.65 -8.52
C SER A 53 -9.01 11.68 -9.00
N GLY A 54 -9.62 10.91 -8.09
CA GLY A 54 -10.57 9.84 -8.38
C GLY A 54 -9.92 8.51 -8.79
N ALA A 55 -8.59 8.42 -8.76
CA ALA A 55 -7.86 7.20 -9.08
C ALA A 55 -7.87 6.19 -7.92
N GLU A 56 -7.85 4.90 -8.24
CA GLU A 56 -7.69 3.85 -7.23
C GLU A 56 -6.26 3.84 -6.67
N ILE A 57 -6.12 3.62 -5.36
CA ILE A 57 -4.81 3.54 -4.72
C ILE A 57 -4.55 2.12 -4.25
N LEU A 58 -3.42 1.57 -4.68
CA LEU A 58 -2.92 0.29 -4.23
C LEU A 58 -1.59 0.50 -3.50
N VAL A 59 -1.27 -0.39 -2.56
CA VAL A 59 0.06 -0.40 -1.93
C VAL A 59 0.76 -1.71 -2.26
N ARG A 60 1.96 -1.63 -2.85
CA ARG A 60 2.81 -2.81 -3.02
C ARG A 60 3.63 -3.03 -1.76
N ILE A 61 3.28 -4.05 -0.99
CA ILE A 61 3.97 -4.45 0.23
C ILE A 61 5.29 -5.15 -0.07
N ASN A 62 6.15 -5.36 0.92
CA ASN A 62 7.39 -6.11 0.78
C ASN A 62 7.22 -7.62 0.97
N ARG A 63 8.24 -8.35 0.51
CA ARG A 63 8.67 -9.63 1.07
C ARG A 63 10.11 -9.46 1.59
N PRO A 64 10.51 -9.96 2.78
CA PRO A 64 9.88 -11.01 3.61
C PRO A 64 8.92 -10.51 4.70
N TRP A 65 8.31 -11.45 5.45
CA TRP A 65 7.29 -11.22 6.48
C TRP A 65 7.58 -10.10 7.48
N ARG A 66 8.83 -9.95 7.95
CA ARG A 66 9.20 -8.88 8.89
C ARG A 66 9.05 -7.46 8.31
N LEU A 67 8.95 -7.34 7.00
CA LEU A 67 8.59 -6.09 6.31
C LEU A 67 7.10 -6.09 5.96
N ALA A 68 6.60 -7.20 5.42
CA ALA A 68 5.22 -7.33 4.96
C ALA A 68 4.19 -6.93 6.03
N VAL A 69 4.29 -7.46 7.25
CA VAL A 69 3.31 -7.16 8.32
C VAL A 69 3.25 -5.65 8.61
N ARG A 70 4.42 -5.01 8.75
CA ARG A 70 4.51 -3.57 8.98
C ARG A 70 4.02 -2.74 7.79
N ASP A 71 4.16 -3.26 6.58
CA ASP A 71 3.62 -2.60 5.39
C ASP A 71 2.09 -2.71 5.37
N ILE A 72 1.51 -3.86 5.72
CA ILE A 72 0.07 -4.06 5.81
C ILE A 72 -0.53 -3.10 6.84
N GLU A 73 0.03 -3.05 8.06
CA GLU A 73 -0.36 -2.10 9.12
C GLU A 73 -0.36 -0.63 8.66
N ALA A 74 0.63 -0.25 7.83
CA ALA A 74 0.73 1.10 7.28
C ALA A 74 -0.25 1.37 6.12
N SER A 75 -0.79 0.32 5.50
CA SER A 75 -1.55 0.39 4.24
C SER A 75 -3.06 0.26 4.42
N VAL A 76 -3.55 -0.20 5.57
CA VAL A 76 -5.00 -0.24 5.85
C VAL A 76 -5.51 1.16 6.18
N ASP A 77 -6.16 1.78 5.20
CA ASP A 77 -6.66 3.15 5.25
C ASP A 77 -7.91 3.31 4.37
N ALA A 78 -8.78 4.27 4.71
CA ALA A 78 -9.99 4.56 3.94
C ALA A 78 -9.70 4.87 2.45
N ASN A 79 -8.50 5.37 2.14
CA ASN A 79 -8.11 5.75 0.77
C ASN A 79 -7.32 4.65 0.04
N VAL A 80 -7.03 3.52 0.67
CA VAL A 80 -6.30 2.40 0.04
C VAL A 80 -7.27 1.28 -0.34
N SER A 81 -7.34 0.99 -1.63
CA SER A 81 -8.31 0.06 -2.21
C SER A 81 -7.83 -1.39 -2.22
N ALA A 82 -6.52 -1.63 -2.34
CA ALA A 82 -5.98 -2.98 -2.38
C ALA A 82 -4.48 -3.08 -2.04
N LEU A 83 -4.06 -4.27 -1.62
CA LEU A 83 -2.65 -4.64 -1.51
C LEU A 83 -2.16 -5.36 -2.77
N MET A 84 -1.04 -4.89 -3.31
CA MET A 84 -0.29 -5.63 -4.31
C MET A 84 0.74 -6.52 -3.59
N VAL A 85 0.50 -7.84 -3.59
CA VAL A 85 1.40 -8.82 -2.97
C VAL A 85 2.47 -9.28 -3.95
N PRO A 86 3.76 -8.90 -3.78
CA PRO A 86 4.81 -9.38 -4.66
C PRO A 86 5.25 -10.80 -4.28
N LYS A 87 5.79 -11.52 -5.27
CA LYS A 87 6.51 -12.79 -5.06
C LYS A 87 5.67 -13.77 -4.22
N ALA A 88 4.36 -13.86 -4.49
CA ALA A 88 3.47 -14.80 -3.83
C ALA A 88 4.00 -16.23 -3.98
N ALA A 89 4.11 -16.98 -2.88
CA ALA A 89 4.74 -18.30 -2.89
C ALA A 89 3.73 -19.40 -3.24
N ASP A 90 2.58 -19.35 -2.58
CA ASP A 90 1.52 -20.33 -2.65
C ASP A 90 0.22 -19.69 -2.12
N VAL A 91 -0.87 -20.48 -2.13
CA VAL A 91 -2.18 -20.06 -1.65
C VAL A 91 -2.18 -19.80 -0.13
N GLY A 92 -1.36 -20.51 0.64
CA GLY A 92 -1.23 -20.31 2.08
C GLY A 92 -0.66 -18.93 2.42
N HIS A 93 0.31 -18.46 1.64
CA HIS A 93 0.85 -17.11 1.77
C HIS A 93 -0.24 -16.04 1.60
N ILE A 94 -1.08 -16.17 0.58
CA ILE A 94 -2.17 -15.21 0.34
C ILE A 94 -3.22 -15.27 1.45
N ARG A 95 -3.59 -16.46 1.92
CA ARG A 95 -4.53 -16.62 3.04
C ARG A 95 -4.02 -15.98 4.33
N ALA A 96 -2.73 -16.15 4.64
CA ALA A 96 -2.12 -15.53 5.81
C ALA A 96 -2.09 -13.99 5.71
N ILE A 97 -1.87 -13.43 4.51
CA ILE A 97 -1.98 -11.97 4.31
C ILE A 97 -3.42 -11.51 4.51
N ALA A 98 -4.40 -12.24 3.97
CA ALA A 98 -5.81 -11.90 4.10
C ALA A 98 -6.28 -11.94 5.57
N GLU A 99 -5.85 -12.94 6.35
CA GLU A 99 -6.17 -13.03 7.79
C GLU A 99 -5.63 -11.81 8.56
N ILE A 100 -4.38 -11.41 8.31
CA ILE A 100 -3.78 -10.21 8.92
C ILE A 100 -4.52 -8.93 8.46
N LEU A 101 -4.96 -8.90 7.20
CA LEU A 101 -5.68 -7.76 6.64
C LEU A 101 -7.04 -7.58 7.32
N ASP A 102 -7.83 -8.64 7.44
CA ASP A 102 -9.14 -8.65 8.09
C ASP A 102 -9.02 -8.18 9.56
N GLU A 103 -8.00 -8.65 10.29
CA GLU A 103 -7.74 -8.21 11.67
C GLU A 103 -7.49 -6.69 11.76
N ILE A 104 -6.64 -6.15 10.89
CA ILE A 104 -6.28 -4.72 10.91
C ILE A 104 -7.44 -3.85 10.43
N GLU A 105 -8.27 -4.34 9.50
CA GLU A 105 -9.50 -3.65 9.09
C GLU A 105 -10.48 -3.49 10.26
N ASP A 106 -10.70 -4.56 11.03
CA ASP A 106 -11.55 -4.53 12.23
C ASP A 106 -10.98 -3.55 13.28
N GLU A 107 -9.67 -3.63 13.57
CA GLU A 107 -8.99 -2.69 14.48
C GLU A 107 -9.07 -1.23 14.01
N SER A 108 -9.07 -1.01 12.69
CA SER A 108 -9.17 0.32 12.06
C SER A 108 -10.61 0.81 11.91
N GLY A 109 -11.61 0.01 12.30
CA GLY A 109 -13.03 0.33 12.14
C GLY A 109 -13.50 0.37 10.69
N LEU A 110 -12.79 -0.30 9.78
CA LEU A 110 -13.15 -0.45 8.38
C LEU A 110 -13.96 -1.75 8.19
N PRO A 111 -14.90 -1.80 7.24
CA PRO A 111 -15.61 -3.03 6.95
C PRO A 111 -14.64 -4.06 6.36
N ASN A 112 -14.76 -5.32 6.78
CA ASN A 112 -13.98 -6.42 6.21
C ASN A 112 -14.12 -6.46 4.67
N GLY A 113 -12.98 -6.55 3.99
CA GLY A 113 -12.89 -6.51 2.53
C GLY A 113 -12.89 -5.09 1.93
N HIS A 114 -12.65 -4.06 2.74
CA HIS A 114 -12.48 -2.68 2.27
C HIS A 114 -11.22 -2.55 1.39
N THR A 115 -10.08 -2.95 1.95
CA THR A 115 -8.82 -3.16 1.25
C THR A 115 -8.81 -4.60 0.72
N ARG A 116 -8.65 -4.74 -0.59
CA ARG A 116 -8.72 -6.03 -1.32
C ARG A 116 -7.36 -6.65 -1.63
#